data_AF-A0A3D6EDC2-F1
#
_entry.id   AF-A0A3D6EDC2-F1
#
_cell.length_a   1.000
_cell.length_b   1.000
_cell.length_c   1.000
_cell.angle_alpha   90.00
_cell.angle_beta   90.00
_cell.angle_gamma   90.00
#
_symmetry.space_group_name_H-M   'P 1'
#
loop_
_entity.id
_entity.type
_entity.pdbx_description
1 polymer ?
#
loop_
_entity_poly.entity_id
_entity_poly.type
_entity_poly.pdbx_seq_one_letter_code
_entity_poly.pdbx_strand_id
1 'polypeptide(L)'
;MFDKLEDLLIRYEELMSELSEPDVANNPERFRKLMKEQSDILPIVEAYKEYKQCKQNIEDSLAMLEEESDEEMRELAKEELNDAKNRVAELENELKILLLPKDPNDDKNVIVEIRA
;
A
#
# COMPACT_ATOMS: atom_id res chain seq x y z
N MET A 1 -7.46 -9.42 7.14
CA MET A 1 -6.24 -8.79 6.55
C MET A 1 -6.59 -7.39 6.10
N PHE A 2 -7.51 -7.25 5.14
CA PHE A 2 -7.97 -5.96 4.63
C PHE A 2 -8.53 -5.04 5.71
N ASP A 3 -9.25 -5.56 6.72
CA ASP A 3 -9.71 -4.71 7.85
C ASP A 3 -8.54 -4.00 8.55
N LYS A 4 -7.41 -4.70 8.75
CA LYS A 4 -6.20 -4.10 9.35
C LYS A 4 -5.55 -3.06 8.42
N LEU A 5 -5.62 -3.28 7.11
CA LEU A 5 -5.09 -2.32 6.13
C LEU A 5 -5.94 -1.05 6.07
N GLU A 6 -7.26 -1.18 6.21
CA GLU A 6 -8.17 -0.06 6.31
C GLU A 6 -7.93 0.73 7.61
N ASP A 7 -7.77 0.04 8.75
CA ASP A 7 -7.42 0.69 10.02
C ASP A 7 -6.09 1.47 9.92
N LEU A 8 -5.08 0.91 9.24
CA LEU A 8 -3.80 1.58 9.01
C LEU A 8 -3.93 2.79 8.08
N LEU A 9 -4.77 2.71 7.06
CA LEU A 9 -5.07 3.83 6.17
C LEU A 9 -5.74 4.98 6.95
N ILE A 10 -6.75 4.68 7.76
CA ILE A 10 -7.42 5.66 8.63
C ILE A 10 -6.40 6.30 9.57
N ARG A 11 -5.57 5.48 10.23
CA ARG A 11 -4.53 6.00 11.14
C ARG A 11 -3.54 6.91 10.42
N TYR A 12 -3.16 6.58 9.18
CA TYR A 12 -2.30 7.43 8.36
C TYR A 12 -2.93 8.78 8.08
N GLU A 13 -4.20 8.82 7.72
CA GLU A 13 -4.93 10.06 7.47
C GLU A 13 -5.05 10.92 8.74
N GLU A 14 -5.31 10.29 9.89
CA GLU A 14 -5.29 10.96 11.19
C GLU A 14 -3.90 11.55 11.49
N LEU A 15 -2.82 10.79 11.30
CA LEU A 15 -1.45 11.26 11.51
C LEU A 15 -1.12 12.46 10.62
N MET A 16 -1.53 12.43 9.35
CA MET A 16 -1.33 13.54 8.42
C MET A 16 -2.11 14.79 8.87
N SER A 17 -3.32 14.61 9.40
CA SER A 17 -4.10 15.69 10.00
C SER A 17 -3.40 16.24 11.24
N GLU A 18 -2.97 15.39 12.18
CA GLU A 18 -2.25 15.80 13.39
C GLU A 18 -0.96 16.55 13.05
N LEU A 19 -0.18 16.08 12.06
CA LEU A 19 1.06 16.71 11.62
C LEU A 19 0.84 18.11 11.03
N SER A 20 -0.36 18.39 10.53
CA SER A 20 -0.74 19.71 10.01
C SER A 20 -1.14 20.71 11.10
N GLU A 21 -1.33 20.25 12.35
CA GLU A 21 -1.70 21.13 13.46
C GLU A 21 -0.53 22.04 13.89
N PRO A 22 -0.74 23.36 14.04
CA PRO A 22 0.30 24.29 14.48
C PRO A 22 0.94 23.92 15.82
N ASP A 23 0.15 23.36 16.75
CA ASP A 23 0.63 22.96 18.08
C ASP A 23 1.58 21.75 18.00
N VAL A 24 1.43 20.90 16.99
CA VAL A 24 2.35 19.79 16.71
C VAL A 24 3.63 20.33 16.07
N ALA A 25 3.52 21.23 15.09
CA ALA A 25 4.67 21.84 14.43
C ALA A 25 5.57 22.62 15.42
N ASN A 26 4.98 23.24 16.43
CA ASN A 26 5.69 23.96 17.49
C ASN A 26 6.25 23.04 18.60
N ASN A 27 5.97 21.73 18.57
CA ASN A 27 6.50 20.75 19.51
C ASN A 27 7.40 19.72 18.80
N PRO A 28 8.73 19.93 18.77
CA PRO A 28 9.66 19.07 18.04
C PRO A 28 9.65 17.59 18.46
N GLU A 29 9.35 17.30 19.73
CA GLU A 29 9.30 15.93 20.23
C GLU A 29 8.04 15.21 19.73
N ARG A 30 6.88 15.86 19.82
CA ARG A 30 5.61 15.34 19.29
C ARG A 30 5.69 15.17 17.78
N PHE A 31 6.22 16.15 17.06
CA PHE A 31 6.41 16.10 15.61
C PHE A 31 7.29 14.91 15.20
N ARG A 32 8.45 14.70 15.85
CA ARG A 32 9.33 13.56 15.55
C ARG A 32 8.65 12.20 15.77
N LYS A 33 7.86 12.08 16.84
CA LYS A 33 7.12 10.84 17.13
C LYS A 33 6.09 10.54 16.05
N LEU A 34 5.27 11.52 15.67
CA LEU A 34 4.24 11.37 14.64
C LEU A 34 4.86 11.12 13.25
N MET A 35 5.95 11.82 12.91
CA MET A 35 6.69 11.56 11.67
C MET A 35 7.25 10.14 11.62
N LYS A 36 7.80 9.63 12.73
CA LYS A 36 8.29 8.25 12.79
C LYS A 36 7.16 7.25 12.57
N GLU A 37 6.03 7.44 13.27
CA GLU A 37 4.86 6.58 13.12
C GLU A 37 4.31 6.61 11.68
N GLN A 38 4.22 7.79 11.08
CA GLN A 38 3.81 7.98 9.69
C GLN A 38 4.76 7.23 8.74
N SER A 39 6.07 7.35 8.93
CA SER A 39 7.06 6.69 8.08
C SER A 39 7.06 5.17 8.25
N ASP A 40 6.71 4.68 9.45
CA ASP A 40 6.63 3.24 9.72
C ASP A 40 5.45 2.58 8.99
N ILE A 41 4.32 3.27 8.85
CA ILE A 41 3.11 2.72 8.20
C ILE A 41 2.98 3.11 6.72
N LEU A 42 3.71 4.14 6.26
CA LEU A 42 3.64 4.67 4.89
C LEU A 42 3.79 3.57 3.82
N PRO A 43 4.77 2.64 3.87
CA PRO A 43 4.91 1.61 2.85
C PRO A 43 3.69 0.70 2.73
N ILE A 44 3.06 0.36 3.87
CA ILE A 44 1.85 -0.48 3.90
C ILE A 44 0.68 0.28 3.27
N VAL A 45 0.55 1.57 3.60
CA VAL A 45 -0.53 2.44 3.12
C VAL A 45 -0.40 2.70 1.62
N GLU A 46 0.81 2.95 1.10
CA GLU A 46 1.05 3.14 -0.33
C GLU A 46 0.72 1.88 -1.12
N ALA A 47 1.22 0.72 -0.69
CA ALA A 47 0.89 -0.57 -1.32
C ALA A 47 -0.62 -0.86 -1.29
N TYR A 48 -1.31 -0.50 -0.21
CA TYR A 48 -2.75 -0.72 -0.10
C TYR A 48 -3.57 0.27 -0.96
N LYS A 49 -3.14 1.53 -1.07
CA LYS A 49 -3.74 2.49 -2.00
C LYS A 49 -3.59 2.04 -3.45
N GLU A 50 -2.41 1.56 -3.82
CA GLU A 50 -2.16 0.98 -5.14
C GLU A 50 -3.06 -0.23 -5.38
N TYR A 51 -3.21 -1.12 -4.39
CA TYR A 51 -4.11 -2.27 -4.47
C TYR A 51 -5.56 -1.84 -4.76
N LYS A 52 -6.07 -0.84 -4.03
CA LYS A 52 -7.43 -0.31 -4.26
C LYS A 52 -7.56 0.29 -5.66
N GLN A 53 -6.53 0.99 -6.15
CA GLN A 53 -6.53 1.54 -7.50
C GLN A 53 -6.54 0.43 -8.56
N CYS A 54 -5.72 -0.61 -8.44
CA CYS A 54 -5.72 -1.71 -9.39
C CYS A 54 -7.06 -2.48 -9.38
N LYS A 55 -7.72 -2.59 -8.21
CA LYS A 55 -9.09 -3.12 -8.13
C LYS A 55 -10.09 -2.26 -8.88
N GLN A 56 -10.01 -0.94 -8.73
CA GLN A 56 -10.85 -0.02 -9.51
C GLN A 56 -10.59 -0.17 -11.01
N ASN A 57 -9.33 -0.22 -11.43
CA ASN A 57 -8.98 -0.41 -12.84
C ASN A 57 -9.56 -1.72 -13.40
N ILE A 58 -9.58 -2.81 -12.61
CA ILE A 58 -10.22 -4.07 -13.01
C ILE A 58 -11.72 -3.87 -13.26
N GLU A 59 -12.41 -3.15 -12.38
CA GLU A 59 -13.84 -2.85 -12.54
C GLU A 59 -14.10 -1.98 -13.77
N ASP A 60 -13.30 -0.93 -13.95
CA ASP A 60 -13.41 0.01 -15.07
C ASP A 60 -13.13 -0.70 -16.41
N SER A 61 -12.07 -1.52 -16.50
CA SER A 61 -11.78 -2.29 -17.71
C SER A 61 -12.85 -3.34 -18.00
N LEU A 62 -13.46 -3.96 -16.97
CA LEU A 62 -14.59 -4.88 -17.17
C LEU A 62 -15.82 -4.15 -17.71
N ALA A 63 -16.16 -2.98 -17.16
CA ALA A 63 -17.27 -2.16 -17.66
C ALA A 63 -17.02 -1.74 -19.12
N MET A 64 -15.81 -1.30 -19.45
CA MET A 64 -15.42 -0.95 -20.81
C MET A 64 -15.57 -2.14 -21.77
N LEU A 65 -15.22 -3.36 -21.35
CA LEU A 65 -15.39 -4.56 -22.17
C LEU A 65 -16.85 -4.97 -22.42
N GLU A 66 -17.77 -4.54 -21.57
CA GLU A 66 -19.21 -4.76 -21.71
C GLU A 66 -19.87 -3.71 -22.61
N GLU A 67 -19.44 -2.45 -22.49
CA GLU A 67 -20.06 -1.31 -23.18
C GLU A 67 -19.46 -1.03 -24.56
N GLU A 68 -18.17 -1.32 -24.76
CA GLU A 68 -17.46 -1.01 -26.01
C GLU A 68 -17.67 -2.09 -27.08
N SER A 69 -17.82 -1.62 -28.33
CA SER A 69 -18.05 -2.45 -29.52
C SER A 69 -16.86 -2.45 -30.48
N ASP A 70 -15.97 -1.47 -30.38
CA ASP A 70 -14.73 -1.41 -31.14
C ASP A 70 -13.72 -2.45 -30.64
N GLU A 71 -13.27 -3.35 -31.53
CA GLU A 71 -12.41 -4.47 -31.11
C GLU A 71 -11.02 -4.02 -30.67
N GLU A 72 -10.46 -2.95 -31.25
CA GLU A 72 -9.13 -2.44 -30.87
C GLU A 72 -9.16 -1.89 -29.43
N MET A 73 -10.22 -1.12 -29.11
CA MET A 73 -10.44 -0.63 -27.75
C MET A 73 -10.70 -1.76 -26.74
N ARG A 74 -11.40 -2.83 -27.16
CA ARG A 74 -11.60 -4.00 -26.30
C ARG A 74 -10.33 -4.81 -26.09
N GLU A 75 -9.44 -4.90 -27.08
CA GLU A 75 -8.13 -5.55 -26.90
C GLU A 75 -7.28 -4.80 -25.87
N LEU A 76 -7.26 -3.46 -25.96
CA LEU A 76 -6.59 -2.61 -24.96
C LEU A 76 -7.15 -2.84 -23.56
N ALA A 77 -8.48 -2.82 -23.39
CA ALA A 77 -9.12 -3.05 -22.10
C ALA A 77 -8.85 -4.47 -21.55
N LYS A 78 -8.70 -5.50 -22.40
CA LYS A 78 -8.30 -6.85 -21.97
C LYS A 78 -6.86 -6.88 -21.45
N GLU A 79 -5.95 -6.14 -22.10
CA GLU A 79 -4.55 -6.03 -21.66
C GLU A 79 -4.47 -5.34 -20.30
N GLU A 80 -5.09 -4.17 -20.16
CA GLU A 80 -5.16 -3.42 -18.89
C GLU A 80 -5.78 -4.27 -17.76
N LEU A 81 -6.85 -4.99 -18.06
CA LEU A 81 -7.49 -5.90 -17.10
C LEU A 81 -6.54 -7.00 -16.61
N ASN A 82 -5.74 -7.58 -17.51
CA ASN A 82 -4.80 -8.64 -17.17
C ASN A 82 -3.65 -8.08 -16.33
N ASP A 83 -3.11 -6.92 -16.71
CA ASP A 83 -2.04 -6.25 -15.97
C ASP A 83 -2.49 -5.85 -14.57
N ALA A 84 -3.68 -5.26 -14.45
CA ALA A 84 -4.25 -4.89 -13.15
C ALA A 84 -4.50 -6.12 -12.27
N LYS A 85 -4.96 -7.25 -12.84
CA LYS A 85 -5.11 -8.52 -12.09
C LYS A 85 -3.78 -9.08 -11.60
N ASN A 86 -2.75 -9.07 -12.46
CA ASN A 86 -1.41 -9.52 -12.08
C ASN A 86 -0.86 -8.64 -10.95
N ARG A 87 -0.98 -7.32 -11.09
CA ARG A 87 -0.50 -6.37 -10.08
C ARG A 87 -1.23 -6.50 -8.75
N VAL A 88 -2.55 -6.73 -8.77
CA VAL A 88 -3.33 -7.06 -7.56
C VAL A 88 -2.76 -8.27 -6.84
N ALA A 89 -2.43 -9.35 -7.57
CA ALA A 89 -1.89 -10.56 -6.97
C ALA A 89 -0.49 -10.34 -6.35
N GLU A 90 0.35 -9.54 -6.99
CA GLU A 90 1.66 -9.14 -6.45
C GLU A 90 1.50 -8.31 -5.18
N LEU A 91 0.65 -7.28 -5.21
CA LEU A 91 0.39 -6.39 -4.09
C LEU A 91 -0.22 -7.13 -2.90
N GLU A 92 -1.07 -8.14 -3.11
CA GLU A 92 -1.57 -8.97 -2.01
C GLU A 92 -0.46 -9.75 -1.29
N ASN A 93 0.58 -10.18 -2.01
CA ASN A 93 1.72 -10.85 -1.40
C ASN A 93 2.64 -9.85 -0.71
N GLU A 94 2.90 -8.71 -1.34
CA GLU A 94 3.68 -7.62 -0.75
C GLU A 94 3.03 -7.13 0.57
N LEU A 95 1.73 -6.88 0.57
CA LEU A 95 0.96 -6.47 1.75
C LEU A 95 1.03 -7.52 2.86
N LYS A 96 0.98 -8.81 2.53
CA LYS A 96 1.16 -9.88 3.54
C LYS A 96 2.53 -9.82 4.18
N ILE A 97 3.59 -9.56 3.39
CA ILE A 97 4.96 -9.44 3.88
C ILE A 97 5.09 -8.19 4.76
N LEU A 98 4.58 -7.04 4.30
CA LEU A 98 4.66 -5.77 5.04
C LEU A 98 3.86 -5.80 6.36
N LEU A 99 2.82 -6.64 6.45
CA LEU A 99 2.04 -6.85 7.68
C LEU A 99 2.71 -7.80 8.68
N LEU A 100 3.82 -8.44 8.31
CA LEU A 100 4.60 -9.21 9.28
C LEU A 100 5.20 -8.23 10.31
N PRO A 101 5.22 -8.62 11.60
CA PRO A 101 5.91 -7.81 12.60
C PRO A 101 7.37 -7.66 12.18
N LYS A 102 7.86 -6.41 12.09
CA LYS A 102 9.29 -6.13 11.89
C LYS A 102 10.09 -6.96 12.88
N ASP A 103 11.06 -7.74 12.42
CA ASP A 103 11.95 -8.46 13.31
C ASP A 103 12.74 -7.41 14.11
N PRO A 104 12.83 -7.49 15.45
CA PRO A 104 13.69 -6.61 16.23
C PRO A 104 15.19 -6.66 15.82
N ASN A 105 15.56 -7.61 14.96
CA ASN A 105 16.87 -7.75 14.35
C ASN A 105 16.92 -7.38 12.85
N ASP A 106 15.81 -6.98 12.21
CA ASP A 106 15.82 -6.56 10.79
C ASP A 106 16.73 -5.34 10.56
N ASP A 107 16.89 -4.49 11.58
CA ASP A 107 17.82 -3.34 11.57
C ASP A 107 19.27 -3.71 11.95
N LYS A 108 19.58 -5.00 12.20
CA LYS A 108 20.91 -5.46 12.63
C LYS A 108 21.55 -6.37 11.58
N ASN A 109 22.85 -6.16 11.31
CA ASN A 109 23.62 -7.06 10.45
C ASN A 109 23.60 -8.49 11.02
N VAL A 110 23.00 -9.44 10.29
CA VAL A 110 23.02 -10.86 10.65
C VAL A 110 24.27 -11.51 10.06
N ILE A 111 25.12 -12.08 10.91
CA ILE A 111 26.26 -12.92 10.49
C ILE A 111 25.78 -14.37 10.53
N VAL A 112 25.69 -15.01 9.36
CA VAL A 112 25.36 -16.44 9.24
C VAL A 112 26.67 -17.22 9.18
N GLU A 113 27.00 -17.94 10.26
CA GLU A 113 28.06 -18.96 10.22
C GLU A 113 27.47 -20.30 9.77
N ILE A 114 27.89 -20.79 8.60
CA ILE A 114 27.62 -22.16 8.16
C ILE A 114 28.72 -23.05 8.71
N ARG A 115 28.34 -24.11 9.45
CA ARG A 115 29.27 -25.17 9.87
C ARG A 115 28.92 -26.48 9.15
N ALA A 116 29.95 -27.11 8.60
CA ALA A 116 29.91 -28.44 7.99
C ALA A 116 30.01 -29.55 9.05
#